data_AF-A0A2N7UBW5-F1
#
_entry.id   AF-A0A2N7UBW5-F1
#
_cell.length_a   1.000
_cell.length_b   1.000
_cell.length_c   1.000
_cell.angle_alpha   90.00
_cell.angle_beta   90.00
_cell.angle_gamma   90.00
#
_symmetry.space_group_name_H-M   'P 1'
#
loop_
_entity.id
_entity.type
_entity.pdbx_description
1 polymer ?
#
loop_
_entity_poly.entity_id
_entity_poly.type
_entity_poly.pdbx_seq_one_letter_code
_entity_poly.pdbx_strand_id
1 'polypeptide(L)'
;MDVEAQYRTALETRNMEIDLFWKRSGYFMALNTAIAVGFFSIDDRAYAGILAFVGAVVCLVWYFVTLGSKFWQCRWEERTRQLEEELNAMGGQRMRLFSASWEELRSDVRTSLENNEHKKLRRFFNWQVMMKPSVSFQMSLLSLAFFLFWVSVFLIHLFMAQPVAAHG
;
A
#
# COMPACT_ATOMS: atom_id res chain seq x y z
N MET A 1 -26.27 -13.23 19.15
CA MET A 1 -24.85 -12.90 19.39
C MET A 1 -24.80 -11.41 19.60
N ASP A 2 -24.22 -10.96 20.71
CA ASP A 2 -24.18 -9.55 21.11
C ASP A 2 -23.51 -8.67 20.02
N VAL A 3 -24.12 -7.53 19.68
CA VAL A 3 -23.64 -6.61 18.63
C VAL A 3 -22.29 -6.01 19.03
N GLU A 4 -22.07 -5.80 20.33
CA GLU A 4 -20.80 -5.32 20.84
C GLU A 4 -19.66 -6.32 20.56
N ALA A 5 -19.92 -7.61 20.77
CA ALA A 5 -18.97 -8.67 20.43
C ALA A 5 -18.67 -8.71 18.92
N GLN A 6 -19.69 -8.52 18.06
CA GLN A 6 -19.49 -8.43 16.61
C GLN A 6 -18.64 -7.24 16.21
N TYR A 7 -18.91 -6.08 16.81
CA TYR A 7 -18.15 -4.87 16.57
C TYR A 7 -16.68 -5.04 16.97
N ARG A 8 -16.42 -5.63 18.14
CA ARG A 8 -15.06 -5.95 18.60
C ARG A 8 -14.35 -6.89 17.61
N THR A 9 -14.99 -7.97 17.18
CA THR A 9 -14.41 -8.89 16.19
C THR A 9 -14.12 -8.19 14.86
N ALA A 10 -15.00 -7.30 14.39
CA ALA A 10 -14.78 -6.53 13.16
C ALA A 10 -13.59 -5.57 13.30
N LEU A 11 -13.48 -4.87 14.44
CA LEU A 11 -12.34 -4.01 14.76
C LEU A 11 -11.01 -4.77 14.79
N GLU A 12 -10.97 -5.89 15.49
CA GLU A 12 -9.80 -6.76 15.60
C GLU A 12 -9.38 -7.29 14.23
N THR A 13 -10.34 -7.75 13.42
CA THR A 13 -10.07 -8.26 12.07
C THR A 13 -9.52 -7.17 11.16
N ARG A 14 -10.09 -5.95 11.18
CA ARG A 14 -9.55 -4.82 10.42
C ARG A 14 -8.13 -4.47 10.83
N ASN A 15 -7.85 -4.40 12.14
CA ASN A 15 -6.52 -4.09 12.65
C ASN A 15 -5.50 -5.16 12.24
N MET A 16 -5.88 -6.44 12.35
CA MET A 16 -5.07 -7.56 11.85
C MET A 16 -4.76 -7.42 10.36
N GLU A 17 -5.74 -7.07 9.52
CA GLU A 17 -5.50 -6.86 8.07
C GLU A 17 -4.53 -5.71 7.79
N ILE A 18 -4.60 -4.62 8.55
CA ILE A 18 -3.63 -3.50 8.44
C ILE A 18 -2.23 -3.98 8.82
N ASP A 19 -2.09 -4.72 9.92
CA ASP A 19 -0.80 -5.25 10.38
C ASP A 19 -0.20 -6.23 9.37
N LEU A 20 -1.01 -7.15 8.86
CA LEU A 20 -0.58 -8.11 7.85
C LEU A 20 -0.21 -7.43 6.54
N PHE A 21 -0.92 -6.38 6.14
CA PHE A 21 -0.55 -5.57 4.97
C PHE A 21 0.85 -4.98 5.11
N TRP A 22 1.18 -4.39 6.26
CA TRP A 22 2.52 -3.84 6.50
C TRP A 22 3.60 -4.91 6.58
N LYS A 23 3.34 -6.05 7.24
CA LYS A 23 4.28 -7.18 7.29
C LYS A 23 4.61 -7.71 5.90
N ARG A 24 3.59 -7.95 5.08
CA ARG A 24 3.78 -8.41 3.69
C ARG A 24 4.51 -7.37 2.84
N SER A 25 4.23 -6.08 3.04
CA SER A 25 4.93 -4.98 2.36
C SER A 25 6.43 -4.98 2.68
N GLY A 26 6.79 -5.27 3.94
CA GLY A 26 8.18 -5.45 4.34
C GLY A 26 8.86 -6.61 3.61
N TYR A 27 8.19 -7.77 3.48
CA TYR A 27 8.72 -8.90 2.73
C TYR A 27 8.90 -8.62 1.25
N PHE A 28 7.95 -7.90 0.64
CA PHE A 28 8.07 -7.44 -0.74
C PHE A 28 9.31 -6.57 -0.95
N MET A 29 9.50 -5.56 -0.09
CA MET A 29 10.66 -4.67 -0.18
C MET A 29 11.97 -5.43 0.00
N ALA A 30 12.03 -6.35 0.97
CA ALA A 30 13.22 -7.18 1.23
C ALA A 30 13.54 -8.08 0.02
N LEU A 31 12.55 -8.80 -0.51
CA LEU A 31 12.72 -9.65 -1.69
C LEU A 31 13.14 -8.85 -2.91
N ASN A 32 12.49 -7.72 -3.19
CA ASN A 32 12.83 -6.86 -4.32
C ASN A 32 14.26 -6.30 -4.20
N THR A 33 14.70 -5.98 -2.97
CA THR A 33 16.06 -5.55 -2.69
C THR A 33 17.07 -6.68 -2.91
N ALA A 34 16.76 -7.90 -2.47
CA ALA A 34 17.62 -9.06 -2.70
C ALA A 34 17.79 -9.37 -4.19
N ILE A 35 16.70 -9.28 -4.97
CA ILE A 35 16.75 -9.42 -6.43
C ILE A 35 17.61 -8.31 -7.04
N ALA A 36 17.46 -7.06 -6.59
CA ALA A 36 18.29 -5.94 -7.05
C ALA A 36 19.78 -6.17 -6.78
N VAL A 37 20.15 -6.54 -5.55
CA VAL A 37 21.53 -6.84 -5.18
C VAL A 37 22.08 -8.00 -6.02
N GLY A 38 21.32 -9.08 -6.16
CA GLY A 38 21.71 -10.23 -6.98
C GLY A 38 21.92 -9.86 -8.45
N PHE A 39 21.02 -9.06 -9.02
CA PHE A 39 21.11 -8.58 -10.40
C PHE A 39 22.39 -7.76 -10.64
N PHE A 40 22.71 -6.83 -9.73
CA PHE A 40 23.88 -5.96 -9.88
C PHE A 40 25.21 -6.62 -9.48
N SER A 41 25.18 -7.81 -8.87
CA SER A 41 26.38 -8.50 -8.38
C SER A 41 26.79 -9.70 -9.24
N ILE A 42 25.99 -10.09 -10.23
CA ILE A 42 26.25 -11.26 -11.09
C ILE A 42 26.77 -10.82 -12.46
N ASP A 43 27.89 -11.40 -12.89
CA ASP A 43 28.48 -11.12 -14.22
C ASP A 43 27.82 -11.94 -15.34
N ASP A 44 27.22 -13.08 -14.99
CA ASP A 44 26.54 -13.96 -15.94
C ASP A 44 25.23 -13.31 -16.41
N ARG A 45 25.20 -12.99 -17.71
CA ARG A 45 24.09 -12.30 -18.35
C ARG A 45 22.79 -13.10 -18.36
N ALA A 46 22.86 -14.43 -18.43
CA ALA A 46 21.67 -15.27 -18.44
C ALA A 46 20.98 -15.23 -17.07
N TYR A 47 21.76 -15.37 -15.98
CA TYR A 47 21.23 -15.26 -14.64
C TYR A 47 20.75 -13.83 -14.30
N ALA A 48 21.44 -12.80 -14.78
CA ALA A 48 20.97 -11.41 -14.66
C ALA A 48 19.60 -11.20 -15.36
N GLY A 49 19.44 -11.72 -16.58
CA GLY A 49 18.16 -11.67 -17.30
C GLY A 49 17.03 -12.39 -16.55
N ILE A 50 17.31 -13.56 -15.97
CA ILE A 50 16.35 -14.31 -15.15
C ILE A 50 15.95 -13.49 -13.92
N LEU A 51 16.92 -12.88 -13.21
CA LEU A 51 16.63 -12.05 -12.03
C LEU A 51 15.77 -10.83 -12.39
N ALA A 52 16.03 -10.18 -13.53
CA ALA A 52 15.20 -9.07 -13.98
C ALA A 52 13.75 -9.49 -14.29
N PHE A 53 13.58 -10.64 -14.96
CA PHE A 53 12.25 -11.22 -15.20
C PHE A 53 11.53 -11.57 -13.89
N VAL A 54 12.22 -12.23 -12.96
CA VAL A 54 11.67 -12.58 -11.63
C VAL A 54 11.29 -11.30 -10.88
N GLY A 55 12.11 -10.26 -10.90
CA GLY A 55 11.81 -8.96 -10.32
C GLY A 55 10.51 -8.35 -10.86
N ALA A 56 10.33 -8.39 -12.19
CA ALA A 56 9.09 -7.94 -12.83
C ALA A 56 7.88 -8.76 -12.36
N VAL A 57 7.96 -10.09 -12.40
CA VAL A 57 6.86 -10.97 -11.96
C VAL A 57 6.50 -10.72 -10.50
N VAL A 58 7.49 -10.62 -9.61
CA VAL A 58 7.27 -10.34 -8.18
C VAL A 58 6.55 -9.00 -7.98
N CYS A 59 6.95 -7.94 -8.69
CA CYS A 59 6.29 -6.64 -8.60
C CYS A 59 4.86 -6.65 -9.17
N LEU A 60 4.61 -7.44 -10.23
CA LEU A 60 3.27 -7.56 -10.78
C LEU A 60 2.34 -8.34 -9.83
N VAL A 61 2.81 -9.45 -9.28
CA VAL A 61 2.06 -10.24 -8.28
C VAL A 61 1.78 -9.37 -7.05
N TRP A 62 2.78 -8.62 -6.57
CA TRP A 62 2.62 -7.73 -5.43
C TRP A 62 1.55 -6.65 -5.66
N TYR A 63 1.47 -6.09 -6.87
CA TYR A 63 0.40 -5.15 -7.24
C TYR A 63 -1.00 -5.77 -7.09
N PHE A 64 -1.20 -7.03 -7.46
CA PHE A 64 -2.49 -7.70 -7.22
C PHE A 64 -2.75 -7.97 -5.73
N VAL A 65 -1.70 -8.27 -4.96
CA VAL A 65 -1.80 -8.42 -3.49
C VAL A 65 -2.23 -7.11 -2.81
N THR A 66 -1.73 -5.95 -3.27
CA THR A 66 -2.15 -4.66 -2.72
C THR A 66 -3.60 -4.32 -3.09
N LEU A 67 -4.05 -4.65 -4.30
CA LEU A 67 -5.46 -4.54 -4.69
C LEU A 67 -6.38 -5.41 -3.82
N GLY A 68 -6.02 -6.69 -3.64
CA GLY A 68 -6.77 -7.61 -2.78
C GLY A 68 -6.82 -7.14 -1.32
N SER A 69 -5.69 -6.64 -0.79
CA SER A 69 -5.62 -6.07 0.56
C SER A 69 -6.55 -4.86 0.69
N LYS A 70 -6.59 -3.97 -0.31
CA LYS A 70 -7.48 -2.81 -0.29
C LYS A 70 -8.96 -3.20 -0.32
N PHE A 71 -9.33 -4.21 -1.11
CA PHE A 71 -10.69 -4.73 -1.17
C PHE A 71 -11.18 -5.20 0.21
N TRP A 72 -10.40 -6.06 0.87
CA TRP A 72 -10.77 -6.60 2.19
C TRP A 72 -10.74 -5.52 3.27
N GLN A 73 -9.78 -4.60 3.26
CA GLN A 73 -9.77 -3.45 4.18
C GLN A 73 -11.06 -2.63 4.05
N CYS A 74 -11.47 -2.25 2.83
CA CYS A 74 -12.70 -1.50 2.62
C CYS A 74 -13.95 -2.25 3.09
N ARG A 75 -13.99 -3.57 2.87
CA ARG A 75 -15.09 -4.40 3.37
C ARG A 75 -15.18 -4.37 4.90
N TRP A 76 -14.05 -4.53 5.59
CA TRP A 76 -14.03 -4.55 7.06
C TRP A 76 -14.28 -3.16 7.65
N GLU A 77 -13.78 -2.10 7.03
CA GLU A 77 -14.11 -0.71 7.39
C GLU A 77 -15.63 -0.47 7.32
N GLU A 78 -16.27 -0.91 6.23
CA GLU A 78 -17.71 -0.75 6.04
C GLU A 78 -18.55 -1.58 7.01
N ARG A 79 -18.16 -2.84 7.27
CA ARG A 79 -18.86 -3.67 8.27
C ARG A 79 -18.71 -3.12 9.68
N THR A 80 -17.55 -2.57 10.01
CA THR A 80 -17.31 -1.91 11.29
C THR A 80 -18.19 -0.67 11.45
N ARG A 81 -18.32 0.15 10.39
CA ARG A 81 -19.20 1.32 10.35
C ARG A 81 -20.66 0.96 10.62
N GLN A 82 -21.18 -0.07 9.93
CA GLN A 82 -22.57 -0.53 10.09
C GLN A 82 -22.85 -0.99 11.54
N LEU A 83 -21.94 -1.78 12.12
CA LEU A 83 -22.06 -2.24 13.50
C LEU A 83 -21.98 -1.09 14.52
N GLU A 84 -21.15 -0.07 14.26
CA GLU A 84 -21.09 1.14 15.08
C GLU A 84 -22.41 1.93 15.04
N GLU A 85 -23.04 2.05 13.88
CA GLU A 85 -24.36 2.69 13.72
C GLU A 85 -25.46 1.94 14.48
N GLU A 86 -25.45 0.60 14.41
CA GLU A 86 -26.38 -0.24 15.17
C GLU A 86 -26.19 -0.06 16.70
N LEU A 87 -24.95 -0.06 17.19
CA LEU A 87 -24.65 0.19 18.60
C LEU A 87 -25.14 1.56 19.08
N ASN A 88 -24.92 2.60 18.28
CA ASN A 88 -25.39 3.95 18.57
C ASN A 88 -26.92 4.03 18.61
N ALA A 89 -27.62 3.31 17.72
CA ALA A 89 -29.08 3.29 17.67
C ALA A 89 -29.71 2.60 18.89
N MET A 90 -29.04 1.62 19.47
CA MET A 90 -29.50 0.89 20.67
C MET A 90 -29.30 1.65 21.99
N GLY A 91 -28.92 2.94 21.94
CA GLY A 91 -28.66 3.74 23.13
C GLY A 91 -27.28 3.49 23.74
N GLY A 92 -26.37 2.82 22.99
CA GLY A 92 -24.95 2.77 23.33
C GLY A 92 -24.33 4.17 23.39
N GLN A 93 -23.12 4.26 23.96
CA GLN A 93 -22.34 5.48 23.94
C GLN A 93 -22.17 5.92 22.49
N ARG A 94 -22.58 7.15 22.14
CA ARG A 94 -22.49 7.70 20.78
C ARG A 94 -21.03 7.76 20.32
N MET A 95 -20.54 6.67 19.72
CA MET A 95 -19.23 6.58 19.13
C MET A 95 -19.36 6.96 17.66
N ARG A 96 -18.61 7.98 17.23
CA ARG A 96 -18.59 8.44 15.83
C ARG A 96 -17.15 8.40 15.35
N LEU A 97 -16.64 7.18 15.20
CA LEU A 97 -15.28 6.88 14.76
C LEU A 97 -15.27 6.54 13.26
N PHE A 98 -15.91 5.43 12.89
CA PHE A 98 -16.02 4.97 11.50
C PHE A 98 -17.33 5.43 10.85
N SER A 99 -18.35 5.68 11.67
CA SER A 99 -19.64 6.28 11.27
C SER A 99 -19.61 7.82 11.17
N ALA A 100 -18.48 8.45 11.46
CA ALA A 100 -18.30 9.90 11.32
C ALA A 100 -18.50 10.35 9.86
N SER A 101 -19.11 11.53 9.68
CA SER A 101 -19.22 12.12 8.35
C SER A 101 -17.85 12.54 7.82
N TRP A 102 -17.74 12.73 6.50
CA TRP A 102 -16.47 13.19 5.93
C TRP A 102 -16.09 14.60 6.42
N GLU A 103 -17.08 15.44 6.71
CA GLU A 103 -16.87 16.77 7.27
C GLU A 103 -16.33 16.72 8.69
N GLU A 104 -16.90 15.85 9.54
CA GLU A 104 -16.44 15.63 10.91
C GLU A 104 -14.99 15.13 10.93
N LEU A 105 -14.70 14.05 10.19
CA LEU A 105 -13.36 13.49 10.10
C LEU A 105 -12.34 14.52 9.58
N ARG A 106 -12.71 15.31 8.57
CA ARG A 106 -11.85 16.35 8.01
C ARG A 106 -11.63 17.50 9.00
N SER A 107 -12.63 17.86 9.78
CA SER A 107 -12.53 18.87 10.83
C SER A 107 -11.58 18.42 11.94
N ASP A 108 -11.73 17.19 12.43
CA ASP A 108 -10.88 16.63 13.50
C ASP A 108 -9.40 16.64 13.11
N VAL A 109 -9.10 16.18 11.89
CA VAL A 109 -7.74 16.19 11.34
C VAL A 109 -7.22 17.61 11.18
N ARG A 110 -8.04 18.53 10.66
CA ARG A 110 -7.66 19.94 10.49
C ARG A 110 -7.30 20.57 11.83
N THR A 111 -8.16 20.46 12.84
CA THR A 111 -7.93 21.02 14.17
C THR A 111 -6.63 20.47 14.79
N SER A 112 -6.36 19.17 14.63
CA SER A 112 -5.11 18.56 15.08
C SER A 112 -3.87 19.13 14.38
N LEU A 113 -3.95 19.35 13.06
CA LEU A 113 -2.87 19.92 12.26
C LEU A 113 -2.61 21.41 12.57
N GLU A 114 -3.65 22.16 12.92
CA GLU A 114 -3.60 23.58 13.26
C GLU A 114 -3.09 23.84 14.68
N ASN A 115 -3.40 22.95 15.64
CA ASN A 115 -2.94 23.05 17.04
C ASN A 115 -1.41 22.97 17.21
N ASN A 116 -0.67 22.57 16.17
CA ASN A 116 0.79 22.51 16.19
C ASN A 116 1.36 23.72 15.39
N GLU A 117 2.16 24.61 16.00
CA GLU A 117 2.63 25.87 15.40
C GLU A 117 3.60 25.77 14.19
N HIS A 118 3.29 26.56 13.14
CA HIS A 118 4.09 27.23 12.09
C HIS A 118 5.28 26.57 11.30
N LYS A 119 5.18 26.64 9.94
CA LYS A 119 6.20 27.00 8.89
C LYS A 119 5.55 26.83 7.49
N LYS A 120 5.97 27.57 6.44
CA LYS A 120 5.40 27.45 5.07
C LYS A 120 5.49 26.03 4.49
N LEU A 121 6.63 25.35 4.69
CA LEU A 121 6.84 23.97 4.24
C LEU A 121 5.84 23.01 4.88
N ARG A 122 5.47 23.24 6.13
CA ARG A 122 4.50 22.44 6.85
C ARG A 122 3.07 22.67 6.37
N ARG A 123 2.75 23.85 5.79
CA ARG A 123 1.46 24.06 5.11
C ARG A 123 1.31 23.19 3.87
N PHE A 124 2.37 23.04 3.08
CA PHE A 124 2.36 22.15 1.91
C PHE A 124 2.16 20.69 2.34
N PHE A 125 2.92 20.23 3.34
CA PHE A 125 2.74 18.89 3.90
C PHE A 125 1.33 18.67 4.47
N ASN A 126 0.83 19.59 5.29
CA ASN A 126 -0.53 19.52 5.84
C ASN A 126 -1.58 19.45 4.72
N TRP A 127 -1.41 20.21 3.64
CA TRP A 127 -2.28 20.12 2.47
C TRP A 127 -2.30 18.71 1.87
N GLN A 128 -1.14 18.05 1.73
CA GLN A 128 -1.07 16.66 1.26
C GLN A 128 -1.75 15.67 2.23
N VAL A 129 -1.59 15.85 3.55
CA VAL A 129 -2.28 15.03 4.56
C VAL A 129 -3.80 15.14 4.39
N MET A 130 -4.30 16.35 4.16
CA MET A 130 -5.74 16.61 3.94
C MET A 130 -6.30 16.00 2.65
N MET A 131 -5.46 15.55 1.72
CA MET A 131 -5.88 14.78 0.54
C MET A 131 -6.19 13.31 0.87
N LYS A 132 -6.03 12.87 2.12
CA LYS A 132 -6.26 11.48 2.59
C LYS A 132 -5.55 10.46 1.68
N PRO A 133 -4.22 10.51 1.56
CA PRO A 133 -3.50 9.57 0.73
C PRO A 133 -3.76 8.14 1.20
N SER A 134 -4.14 7.25 0.28
CA SER A 134 -4.34 5.84 0.61
C SER A 134 -3.00 5.11 0.61
N VAL A 135 -2.66 4.50 1.74
CA VAL A 135 -1.42 3.71 1.89
C VAL A 135 -1.36 2.57 0.86
N SER A 136 -2.45 1.80 0.73
CA SER A 136 -2.52 0.69 -0.23
C SER A 136 -2.33 1.17 -1.67
N PHE A 137 -2.85 2.36 -2.01
CA PHE A 137 -2.63 2.99 -3.31
C PHE A 137 -1.16 3.38 -3.53
N GLN A 138 -0.50 3.97 -2.53
CA GLN A 138 0.93 4.32 -2.63
C GLN A 138 1.79 3.07 -2.84
N MET A 139 1.50 1.97 -2.14
CA MET A 139 2.19 0.69 -2.34
C MET A 139 1.91 0.08 -3.71
N SER A 140 0.68 0.19 -4.23
CA SER A 140 0.36 -0.22 -5.61
C SER A 140 1.18 0.57 -6.64
N LEU A 141 1.28 1.90 -6.46
CA LEU A 141 2.04 2.76 -7.36
C LEU A 141 3.54 2.42 -7.31
N LEU A 142 4.08 2.21 -6.11
CA LEU A 142 5.46 1.77 -5.92
C LEU A 142 5.74 0.44 -6.62
N SER A 143 4.81 -0.52 -6.49
CA SER A 143 4.91 -1.82 -7.15
C SER A 143 4.93 -1.71 -8.67
N LEU A 144 4.07 -0.86 -9.23
CA LEU A 144 4.05 -0.59 -10.67
C LEU A 144 5.33 0.10 -11.13
N ALA A 145 5.87 1.04 -10.35
CA ALA A 145 7.14 1.68 -10.67
C ALA A 145 8.29 0.66 -10.72
N PHE A 146 8.38 -0.25 -9.75
CA PHE A 146 9.39 -1.32 -9.77
C PHE A 146 9.15 -2.34 -10.89
N PHE A 147 7.89 -2.65 -11.21
CA PHE A 147 7.56 -3.50 -12.35
C PHE A 147 8.08 -2.89 -13.66
N LEU A 148 7.79 -1.62 -13.92
CA LEU A 148 8.26 -0.92 -15.11
C LEU A 148 9.78 -0.83 -15.16
N PHE A 149 10.42 -0.60 -14.00
CA PHE A 149 11.88 -0.64 -13.89
C PHE A 149 12.44 -2.00 -14.31
N TRP A 150 11.93 -3.10 -13.74
CA TRP A 150 12.42 -4.44 -14.03
C TRP A 150 12.15 -4.88 -15.46
N VAL A 151 10.99 -4.54 -16.01
CA VAL A 151 10.69 -4.77 -17.43
C VAL A 151 11.69 -4.01 -18.31
N SER A 152 11.97 -2.74 -18.00
CA SER A 152 12.94 -1.95 -18.78
C SER A 152 14.34 -2.56 -18.73
N VAL A 153 14.79 -2.96 -17.53
CA VAL A 153 16.09 -3.64 -17.34
C VAL A 153 16.14 -4.95 -18.12
N PHE A 154 15.09 -5.77 -18.05
CA PHE A 154 14.99 -7.03 -18.78
C PHE A 154 15.06 -6.83 -20.30
N LEU A 155 14.32 -5.86 -20.84
CA LEU A 155 14.33 -5.53 -22.26
C LEU A 155 15.70 -5.02 -22.71
N ILE A 156 16.35 -4.16 -21.93
CA ILE A 156 17.72 -3.71 -22.21
C ILE A 156 18.67 -4.91 -22.27
N HIS A 157 18.57 -5.84 -21.32
CA HIS A 157 19.39 -7.06 -21.30
C HIS A 157 19.14 -7.96 -22.52
N LEU A 158 17.89 -8.06 -23.00
CA LEU A 158 17.53 -8.83 -24.18
C LEU A 158 18.05 -8.19 -25.48
N PHE A 159 17.89 -6.88 -25.64
CA PHE A 159 18.14 -6.18 -26.92
C PHE A 159 19.56 -5.64 -27.06
N MET A 160 20.22 -5.22 -25.97
CA MET A 160 21.61 -4.72 -26.02
C MET A 160 22.66 -5.83 -25.86
N ALA A 161 22.24 -7.08 -25.69
CA ALA A 161 23.14 -8.25 -25.67
C ALA A 161 23.30 -8.95 -27.03
N GLN A 162 22.58 -8.53 -28.08
CA GLN A 162 22.85 -9.02 -29.43
C GLN A 162 24.20 -8.42 -29.88
N PRO A 163 25.21 -9.24 -30.27
CA PRO A 163 26.40 -8.69 -30.88
C PRO A 163 25.98 -7.95 -32.14
N VAL A 164 26.51 -6.75 -32.34
CA VAL A 164 26.48 -6.08 -33.65
C VAL A 164 27.00 -7.12 -34.63
N ALA A 165 26.11 -7.70 -35.43
CA ALA A 165 26.48 -8.66 -36.44
C ALA A 165 27.53 -7.96 -37.30
N ALA A 166 28.72 -8.55 -37.35
CA ALA A 166 29.80 -8.10 -38.20
C ALA A 166 29.26 -8.03 -39.64
N HIS A 167 28.95 -6.82 -40.10
CA HIS A 167 28.83 -6.57 -41.52
C HIS A 167 30.26 -6.56 -42.07
N GLY A 168 30.61 -7.68 -42.69
CA GLY A 168 31.82 -7.84 -43.48
C GLY A 168 31.82 -7.02 -44.76
#